data_AF-A0A0R3T266-F1
#
_entry.id   AF-A0A0R3T266-F1
#
_cell.length_a   1.000
_cell.length_b   1.000
_cell.length_c   1.000
_cell.angle_alpha   90.00
_cell.angle_beta   90.00
_cell.angle_gamma   90.00
#
_symmetry.space_group_name_H-M   'P 1'
#
loop_
_entity.id
_entity.type
_entity.pdbx_description
1 polymer ?
#
loop_
_entity_poly.entity_id
_entity_poly.type
_entity_poly.pdbx_seq_one_letter_code
_entity_poly.pdbx_strand_id
1 'polypeptide(L)'
;MNCILLCDASIIHICKIGLKSPHLLHLLDNCPANAEPLITRMLRVLTDPRKVAPPNAQVDPIMPPKEVVDRMRWLYRERANDVRFIVPVIVGLTKQEVIELLPRIFQLNEAYIKEVISRLLRASVATQPPPDPHNPNDGSEASSSAKGPLTPEDLLVAIHLLEFAKDPDADPNDPSPTIYCCILPLLAKPYIDIRVILQGCMSCFSERSLYTQERLSVAISQLLERPVIPTLFLRTVMQAHALYPRLSGYVINVLFRLIQKQFWKSEILWAGFIRCCVKIQPKSYQVLLQLPPQQLEAVFKREPDLRTQLRRYVDTFSSAQRTNISRGVYEVLEREEKVEDPVATEESVSQPPSEIKQEMGEQTIKEEEREHSNTEREQNADVESSGAATPVCDEVRLDIV
;
A
#
# COMPACT_ATOMS: atom_id res chain seq x y z
N MET A 1 -21.18 12.49 12.58
CA MET A 1 -21.26 13.32 11.37
C MET A 1 -21.91 14.64 11.77
N ASN A 2 -21.16 15.73 11.86
CA ASN A 2 -21.67 17.07 12.18
C ASN A 2 -20.86 18.10 11.37
N CYS A 3 -21.26 18.28 10.11
CA CYS A 3 -20.64 19.25 9.24
C CYS A 3 -21.21 20.64 9.57
N ILE A 4 -20.51 21.38 10.44
CA ILE A 4 -20.58 22.84 10.39
C ILE A 4 -19.94 23.24 9.06
N LEU A 5 -20.78 23.36 8.03
CA LEU A 5 -20.43 23.96 6.75
C LEU A 5 -20.18 25.45 7.02
N LEU A 6 -18.93 25.78 7.33
CA LEU A 6 -18.46 27.16 7.26
C LEU A 6 -18.79 27.70 5.87
N CYS A 7 -19.64 28.73 5.80
CA CYS A 7 -19.92 29.40 4.55
C CYS A 7 -18.66 30.13 4.04
N ASP A 8 -18.64 30.47 2.75
CA ASP A 8 -17.47 31.10 2.14
C ASP A 8 -17.08 32.43 2.83
N ALA A 9 -18.06 33.17 3.35
CA ALA A 9 -17.82 34.35 4.18
C ALA A 9 -17.05 34.03 5.48
N SER A 10 -17.38 32.92 6.16
CA SER A 10 -16.62 32.47 7.34
C SER A 10 -15.20 32.04 6.99
N ILE A 11 -14.99 31.42 5.82
CA ILE A 11 -13.66 31.03 5.34
C ILE A 11 -12.81 32.28 5.11
N ILE A 12 -13.34 33.29 4.43
CA ILE A 12 -12.65 34.58 4.21
C ILE A 12 -12.26 35.24 5.55
N HIS A 13 -13.16 35.23 6.53
CA HIS A 13 -12.88 35.79 7.86
C HIS A 13 -11.79 35.02 8.61
N ILE A 14 -11.76 33.69 8.52
CA ILE A 14 -10.69 32.88 9.10
C ILE A 14 -9.36 33.18 8.40
N CYS A 15 -9.31 33.25 7.06
CA CYS A 15 -8.09 33.58 6.33
C CYS A 15 -7.53 34.96 6.70
N LYS A 16 -8.39 35.96 7.00
CA LYS A 16 -7.97 37.27 7.51
C LYS A 16 -7.32 37.25 8.89
N ILE A 17 -7.54 36.21 9.70
CA ILE A 17 -6.84 36.06 10.99
C ILE A 17 -5.37 35.68 10.74
N GLY A 18 -5.12 34.71 9.86
CA GLY A 18 -3.77 34.21 9.55
C GLY A 18 -3.15 33.32 10.63
N LEU A 19 -2.11 32.55 10.26
CA LEU A 19 -1.43 31.62 11.17
C LEU A 19 -0.51 32.31 12.20
N LYS A 20 -0.02 33.51 11.90
CA LYS A 20 0.85 34.30 12.78
C LYS A 20 0.08 35.12 13.83
N SER A 21 -1.26 35.02 13.87
CA SER A 21 -2.10 35.90 14.70
C SER A 21 -1.90 35.66 16.20
N PRO A 22 -1.66 36.71 17.02
CA PRO A 22 -1.59 36.56 18.46
C PRO A 22 -2.92 36.09 19.06
N HIS A 23 -4.05 36.42 18.44
CA HIS A 23 -5.38 35.94 18.86
C HIS A 23 -5.55 34.43 18.63
N LEU A 24 -5.00 33.89 17.53
CA LEU A 24 -5.00 32.44 17.28
C LEU A 24 -4.11 31.71 18.28
N LEU A 25 -2.92 32.24 18.57
CA LEU A 25 -2.02 31.67 19.58
C LEU A 25 -2.65 31.70 20.98
N HIS A 26 -3.30 32.80 21.36
CA HIS A 26 -4.03 32.89 22.64
C HIS A 26 -5.22 31.92 22.72
N LEU A 27 -5.95 31.70 21.61
CA LEU A 27 -7.03 30.71 21.53
C LEU A 27 -6.51 29.27 21.63
N LEU A 28 -5.32 29.00 21.10
CA LEU A 28 -4.65 27.71 21.25
C LEU A 28 -4.18 27.47 22.68
N ASP A 29 -3.59 28.48 23.34
CA ASP A 29 -3.18 28.41 24.74
C ASP A 29 -4.38 28.26 25.69
N ASN A 30 -5.48 28.97 25.43
CA ASN A 30 -6.68 29.03 26.28
C ASN A 30 -7.89 28.39 25.59
N CYS A 31 -7.72 27.23 24.95
CA CYS A 31 -8.82 26.57 24.22
C CYS A 31 -9.98 26.23 25.18
N PRO A 32 -11.21 26.74 24.96
CA PRO A 32 -12.37 26.34 25.75
C PRO A 32 -12.65 24.83 25.65
N ALA A 33 -13.35 24.25 26.63
CA ALA A 33 -13.78 22.86 26.56
C ALA A 33 -14.74 22.64 25.38
N ASN A 34 -14.55 21.56 24.62
CA ASN A 34 -15.33 21.21 23.42
C ASN A 34 -15.18 22.18 22.22
N ALA A 35 -14.30 23.19 22.30
CA ALA A 35 -13.99 24.10 21.20
C ALA A 35 -12.85 23.59 20.30
N GLU A 36 -12.20 22.50 20.67
CA GLU A 36 -11.07 21.92 19.95
C GLU A 36 -11.44 21.65 18.46
N PRO A 37 -12.60 21.08 18.09
CA PRO A 37 -12.95 20.82 16.68
C PRO A 37 -13.06 22.09 15.81
N LEU A 38 -13.41 23.23 16.43
CA LEU A 38 -13.41 24.53 15.76
C LEU A 38 -11.97 24.95 15.44
N ILE A 39 -11.04 24.80 16.39
CA ILE A 39 -9.62 25.06 16.18
C ILE A 39 -9.06 24.16 15.06
N THR A 40 -9.35 22.86 15.06
CA THR A 40 -8.94 21.96 13.95
C THR A 40 -9.45 22.46 12.61
N ARG A 41 -10.70 22.94 12.57
CA ARG A 41 -11.32 23.42 11.33
C ARG A 41 -10.70 24.74 10.87
N MET A 42 -10.44 25.68 11.78
CA MET A 42 -9.73 26.93 11.49
C MET A 42 -8.32 26.65 10.96
N LEU A 43 -7.55 25.78 11.62
CA LEU A 43 -6.22 25.41 11.16
C LEU A 43 -6.23 24.62 9.84
N ARG A 44 -7.24 23.79 9.58
CA ARG A 44 -7.39 23.13 8.28
C ARG A 44 -7.74 24.12 7.16
N VAL A 45 -8.43 25.22 7.45
CA VAL A 45 -8.63 26.32 6.49
C VAL A 45 -7.32 27.08 6.28
N LEU A 46 -6.67 27.50 7.38
CA LEU A 46 -5.44 28.30 7.37
C LEU A 46 -4.21 27.58 6.80
N THR A 47 -4.23 26.24 6.73
CA THR A 47 -3.15 25.43 6.16
C THR A 47 -3.51 24.75 4.83
N ASP A 48 -4.68 25.06 4.27
CA ASP A 48 -5.09 24.63 2.94
C ASP A 48 -4.65 25.68 1.91
N PRO A 49 -3.60 25.41 1.09
CA PRO A 49 -3.07 26.41 0.17
C PRO A 49 -4.13 26.92 -0.83
N ARG A 50 -5.15 26.11 -1.15
CA ARG A 50 -6.25 26.50 -2.07
C ARG A 50 -7.18 27.57 -1.50
N LYS A 51 -7.14 27.82 -0.19
CA LYS A 51 -8.00 28.78 0.53
C LYS A 51 -7.29 30.06 0.96
N VAL A 52 -5.95 30.03 1.01
CA VAL A 52 -5.14 31.14 1.54
C VAL A 52 -4.19 31.71 0.49
N ALA A 53 -3.76 30.93 -0.51
CA ALA A 53 -2.99 31.43 -1.64
C ALA A 53 -3.93 31.94 -2.76
N PRO A 54 -3.51 32.91 -3.60
CA PRO A 54 -4.33 33.41 -4.70
C PRO A 54 -4.54 32.32 -5.79
N PRO A 55 -5.58 32.44 -6.64
CA PRO A 55 -6.03 31.35 -7.54
C PRO A 55 -4.98 30.78 -8.51
N ASN A 56 -3.92 31.55 -8.77
CA ASN A 56 -2.86 31.22 -9.72
C ASN A 56 -1.55 30.79 -9.03
N ALA A 57 -1.52 30.65 -7.70
CA ALA A 57 -0.33 30.33 -6.92
C ALA A 57 -0.04 28.82 -6.84
N GLN A 58 1.22 28.51 -6.54
CA GLN A 58 1.69 27.15 -6.37
C GLN A 58 1.01 26.47 -5.16
N VAL A 59 0.43 25.29 -5.38
CA VAL A 59 -0.42 24.57 -4.42
C VAL A 59 0.41 23.71 -3.45
N ASP A 60 1.58 24.20 -3.06
CA ASP A 60 2.46 23.52 -2.11
C ASP A 60 1.91 23.64 -0.68
N PRO A 61 2.13 22.65 0.20
CA PRO A 61 1.64 22.71 1.56
C PRO A 61 2.18 23.93 2.31
N ILE A 62 1.30 24.58 3.08
CA ILE A 62 1.70 25.66 4.00
C ILE A 62 2.44 25.04 5.18
N MET A 63 3.65 25.52 5.46
CA MET A 63 4.40 25.20 6.67
C MET A 63 3.84 26.02 7.85
N PRO A 64 3.25 25.38 8.87
CA PRO A 64 2.74 26.10 10.05
C PRO A 64 3.90 26.68 10.88
N PRO A 65 3.75 27.86 11.52
CA PRO A 65 4.71 28.37 12.50
C PRO A 65 4.96 27.37 13.64
N LYS A 66 6.18 27.30 14.15
CA LYS A 66 6.56 26.40 15.24
C LYS A 66 5.70 26.64 16.49
N GLU A 67 5.34 27.89 16.73
CA GLU A 67 4.46 28.35 17.82
C GLU A 67 3.06 27.74 17.75
N VAL A 68 2.55 27.49 16.54
CA VAL A 68 1.25 26.83 16.30
C VAL A 68 1.41 25.32 16.43
N VAL A 69 2.50 24.76 15.90
CA VAL A 69 2.80 23.32 15.99
C VAL A 69 2.93 22.87 17.45
N ASP A 70 3.73 23.57 18.26
CA ASP A 70 3.99 23.17 19.65
C ASP A 70 2.73 23.23 20.53
N ARG A 71 1.88 24.25 20.33
CA ARG A 71 0.57 24.35 21.02
C ARG A 71 -0.39 23.25 20.59
N MET A 72 -0.46 22.94 19.30
CA MET A 72 -1.29 21.84 18.78
C MET A 72 -0.81 20.47 19.26
N ARG A 73 0.51 20.26 19.40
CA ARG A 73 1.10 19.06 20.02
C ARG A 73 0.70 18.94 21.48
N TRP A 74 0.70 20.03 22.24
CA TRP A 74 0.25 20.05 23.63
C TRP A 74 -1.25 19.75 23.73
N LEU A 75 -2.12 20.46 22.98
CA LEU A 75 -3.56 20.20 22.95
C LEU A 75 -3.90 18.75 22.58
N TYR A 76 -3.18 18.17 21.61
CA TYR A 76 -3.36 16.76 21.23
C TYR A 76 -3.04 15.81 22.39
N ARG A 77 -1.87 15.97 23.04
CA ARG A 77 -1.45 15.09 24.15
C ARG A 77 -2.34 15.20 25.39
N GLU A 78 -2.75 16.41 25.77
CA GLU A 78 -3.49 16.62 27.03
C GLU A 78 -5.00 16.39 26.90
N ARG A 79 -5.59 16.59 25.72
CA ARG A 79 -7.05 16.75 25.58
C ARG A 79 -7.71 16.05 24.40
N ALA A 80 -6.98 15.66 23.35
CA ALA A 80 -7.61 15.17 22.12
C ALA A 80 -7.03 13.82 21.65
N ASN A 81 -7.72 12.72 21.98
CA ASN A 81 -7.37 11.38 21.50
C ASN A 81 -7.59 11.17 19.99
N ASP A 82 -8.30 12.10 19.32
CA ASP A 82 -8.59 12.02 17.88
C ASP A 82 -7.42 12.56 17.05
N VAL A 83 -6.71 11.68 16.35
CA VAL A 83 -5.55 12.03 15.51
C VAL A 83 -5.87 13.05 14.40
N ARG A 84 -7.14 13.25 14.02
CA ARG A 84 -7.55 14.28 13.06
C ARG A 84 -7.22 15.71 13.53
N PHE A 85 -6.96 15.89 14.83
CA PHE A 85 -6.48 17.14 15.41
C PHE A 85 -5.14 17.61 14.89
N ILE A 86 -4.17 16.69 14.77
CA ILE A 86 -2.78 17.05 14.47
C ILE A 86 -2.52 17.09 12.94
N VAL A 87 -3.39 16.47 12.14
CA VAL A 87 -3.32 16.45 10.66
C VAL A 87 -3.11 17.85 10.03
N PRO A 88 -3.79 18.95 10.45
CA PRO A 88 -3.54 20.28 9.90
C PRO A 88 -2.12 20.82 10.12
N VAL A 89 -1.38 20.33 11.10
CA VAL A 89 0.00 20.76 11.40
C VAL A 89 1.05 19.67 11.13
N ILE A 90 0.65 18.52 10.55
CA ILE A 90 1.50 17.32 10.41
C ILE A 90 2.82 17.56 9.66
N VAL A 91 2.84 18.53 8.74
CA VAL A 91 4.02 18.90 7.95
C VAL A 91 5.09 19.69 8.73
N GLY A 92 4.75 20.20 9.92
CA GLY A 92 5.68 20.86 10.84
C GLY A 92 6.11 20.01 12.04
N LEU A 93 5.63 18.76 12.15
CA LEU A 93 6.07 17.79 13.16
C LEU A 93 7.46 17.24 12.83
N THR A 94 8.07 16.50 13.76
CA THR A 94 9.30 15.74 13.49
C THR A 94 9.02 14.41 12.77
N LYS A 95 10.05 13.84 12.13
CA LYS A 95 10.00 12.50 11.50
C LYS A 95 9.44 11.42 12.44
N GLN A 96 9.94 11.39 13.67
CA GLN A 96 9.57 10.39 14.67
C GLN A 96 8.08 10.50 15.05
N GLU A 97 7.59 11.72 15.29
CA GLU A 97 6.18 11.95 15.64
C GLU A 97 5.23 11.56 14.52
N VAL A 98 5.56 11.86 13.26
CA VAL A 98 4.71 11.42 12.14
C VAL A 98 4.67 9.89 12.08
N ILE A 99 5.80 9.21 12.29
CA ILE A 99 5.85 7.73 12.33
C ILE A 99 5.00 7.17 13.48
N GLU A 100 5.01 7.78 14.66
CA GLU A 100 4.17 7.40 15.81
C GLU A 100 2.68 7.67 15.59
N LEU A 101 2.33 8.67 14.79
CA LEU A 101 0.94 9.00 14.45
C LEU A 101 0.39 8.16 13.29
N LEU A 102 1.23 7.66 12.38
CA LEU A 102 0.80 6.88 11.20
C LEU A 102 -0.13 5.70 11.54
N PRO A 103 0.10 4.89 12.59
CA PRO A 103 -0.82 3.82 12.95
C PRO A 103 -2.24 4.31 13.24
N ARG A 104 -2.39 5.40 14.00
CA ARG A 104 -3.70 6.02 14.27
C ARG A 104 -4.31 6.67 13.03
N ILE A 105 -3.49 7.25 12.15
CA ILE A 105 -3.95 7.83 10.87
C ILE A 105 -4.52 6.74 9.95
N PHE A 106 -3.92 5.55 9.95
CA PHE A 106 -4.39 4.41 9.15
C PHE A 106 -5.62 3.69 9.72
N GLN A 107 -6.10 4.08 10.92
CA GLN A 107 -7.45 3.73 11.42
C GLN A 107 -8.54 4.68 10.91
N LEU A 108 -8.18 5.78 10.24
CA LEU A 108 -9.15 6.69 9.63
C LEU A 108 -9.66 6.13 8.29
N ASN A 109 -10.67 6.80 7.73
CA ASN A 109 -11.16 6.44 6.41
C ASN A 109 -10.13 6.75 5.30
N GLU A 110 -10.31 6.10 4.15
CA GLU A 110 -9.43 6.19 2.99
C GLU A 110 -9.18 7.63 2.50
N ALA A 111 -10.20 8.50 2.58
CA ALA A 111 -10.09 9.90 2.15
C ALA A 111 -9.11 10.69 3.02
N TYR A 112 -9.14 10.50 4.34
CA TYR A 112 -8.17 11.11 5.26
C TYR A 112 -6.76 10.53 5.08
N ILE A 113 -6.63 9.22 4.85
CA ILE A 113 -5.33 8.59 4.56
C ILE A 113 -4.71 9.19 3.29
N LYS A 114 -5.49 9.30 2.21
CA LYS A 114 -5.08 9.93 0.95
C LYS A 114 -4.68 11.40 1.12
N GLU A 115 -5.49 12.19 1.84
CA GLU A 115 -5.19 13.60 2.14
C GLU A 115 -3.85 13.75 2.88
N VAL A 116 -3.61 12.93 3.91
CA VAL A 116 -2.36 12.94 4.67
C VAL A 116 -1.16 12.52 3.83
N ILE A 117 -1.27 11.44 3.05
CA ILE A 117 -0.19 10.95 2.19
C ILE A 117 0.20 12.01 1.15
N SER A 118 -0.76 12.53 0.36
CA SER A 118 -0.47 13.59 -0.61
C SER A 118 0.11 14.85 0.04
N ARG A 119 -0.36 15.22 1.25
CA ARG A 119 0.16 16.39 1.97
C ARG A 119 1.60 16.20 2.44
N LEU A 120 1.94 15.06 3.03
CA LEU A 120 3.31 14.72 3.44
C LEU A 120 4.25 14.61 2.23
N LEU A 121 3.80 13.95 1.17
CA LEU A 121 4.60 13.76 -0.05
C LEU A 121 4.94 15.08 -0.73
N ARG A 122 3.99 16.01 -0.87
CA ARG A 122 4.26 17.34 -1.45
C ARG A 122 5.22 18.14 -0.58
N ALA A 123 5.01 18.13 0.74
CA ALA A 123 5.87 18.82 1.69
C ALA A 123 7.32 18.31 1.65
N SER A 124 7.57 17.05 1.25
CA SER A 124 8.92 16.50 1.09
C SER A 124 9.77 17.20 0.01
N VAL A 125 9.12 17.86 -0.96
CA VAL A 125 9.79 18.60 -2.04
C VAL A 125 9.91 20.07 -1.68
N ALA A 126 8.77 20.70 -1.41
CA ALA A 126 8.67 22.13 -1.12
C ALA A 126 7.51 22.42 -0.17
N THR A 127 7.63 23.51 0.59
CA THR A 127 6.53 24.11 1.33
C THR A 127 6.59 25.62 1.17
N GLN A 128 5.44 26.28 1.32
CA GLN A 128 5.37 27.73 1.35
C GLN A 128 5.29 28.24 2.80
N PRO A 129 5.90 29.40 3.12
CA PRO A 129 5.67 30.06 4.40
C PRO A 129 4.19 30.42 4.57
N PRO A 130 3.71 30.58 5.82
CA PRO A 130 2.34 30.97 6.06
C PRO A 130 2.13 32.41 5.56
N PRO A 131 1.19 32.66 4.62
CA PRO A 131 0.99 33.99 4.05
C PRO A 131 0.50 34.97 5.12
N ASP A 132 0.94 36.22 5.00
CA ASP A 132 0.48 37.30 5.87
C ASP A 132 -0.74 37.99 5.26
N PRO A 133 -1.94 37.95 5.90
CA PRO A 133 -3.14 38.58 5.38
C PRO A 133 -3.06 40.12 5.33
N HIS A 134 -2.11 40.72 6.05
CA HIS A 134 -1.90 42.16 6.13
C HIS A 134 -0.72 42.66 5.28
N ASN A 135 0.20 41.77 4.89
CA ASN A 135 1.30 42.08 3.97
C ASN A 135 1.40 41.03 2.83
N PRO A 136 0.56 41.10 1.79
CA PRO A 136 0.55 40.12 0.70
C PRO A 136 1.82 40.12 -0.17
N ASN A 137 2.68 41.14 -0.05
CA ASN A 137 3.96 41.22 -0.77
C ASN A 137 5.14 40.60 0.02
N ASP A 138 4.95 40.15 1.27
CA ASP A 138 6.00 39.58 2.13
C ASP A 138 6.45 38.16 1.74
N GLY A 139 5.90 37.61 0.63
CA GLY A 139 6.20 36.26 0.16
C GLY A 139 7.53 36.11 -0.59
N SER A 140 8.31 37.18 -0.75
CA SER A 140 9.49 37.22 -1.62
C SER A 140 10.85 37.16 -0.91
N GLU A 141 10.91 37.10 0.42
CA GLU A 141 12.18 36.77 1.11
C GLU A 141 12.38 35.26 1.18
N ALA A 142 13.14 34.76 0.21
CA ALA A 142 13.48 33.35 0.02
C ALA A 142 14.40 32.80 1.14
N SER A 143 13.85 32.63 2.33
CA SER A 143 14.35 31.67 3.31
C SER A 143 14.12 30.25 2.78
N SER A 144 15.10 29.36 2.94
CA SER A 144 15.12 28.05 2.28
C SER A 144 13.83 27.27 2.50
N SER A 145 13.10 26.98 1.41
CA SER A 145 11.84 26.20 1.42
C SER A 145 11.95 25.01 2.36
N ALA A 146 11.33 25.13 3.53
CA ALA A 146 11.39 24.10 4.55
C ALA A 146 10.81 22.81 3.97
N LYS A 147 11.46 21.68 4.22
CA LYS A 147 10.93 20.38 3.81
C LYS A 147 10.16 19.76 4.96
N GLY A 148 9.10 19.05 4.63
CA GLY A 148 8.33 18.25 5.58
C GLY A 148 9.15 17.12 6.20
N PRO A 149 8.63 16.47 7.25
CA PRO A 149 9.36 15.53 8.10
C PRO A 149 9.79 14.22 7.46
N LEU A 150 9.22 13.85 6.31
CA LEU A 150 9.45 12.56 5.65
C LEU A 150 9.78 12.79 4.18
N THR A 151 10.76 12.03 3.67
CA THR A 151 10.93 11.85 2.23
C THR A 151 9.92 10.83 1.69
N PRO A 152 9.70 10.75 0.36
CA PRO A 152 8.78 9.77 -0.21
C PRO A 152 9.19 8.32 0.09
N GLU A 153 10.49 8.03 0.06
CA GLU A 153 11.03 6.74 0.42
C GLU A 153 10.85 6.42 1.91
N ASP A 154 11.08 7.37 2.81
CA ASP A 154 10.79 7.21 4.25
C ASP A 154 9.31 6.91 4.51
N LEU A 155 8.40 7.63 3.85
CA LEU A 155 6.95 7.43 4.02
C LEU A 155 6.52 6.06 3.47
N LEU A 156 7.01 5.65 2.29
CA LEU A 156 6.69 4.34 1.72
C LEU A 156 7.19 3.20 2.62
N VAL A 157 8.38 3.35 3.20
CA VAL A 157 8.93 2.39 4.19
C VAL A 157 8.08 2.37 5.45
N ALA A 158 7.73 3.53 6.00
CA ALA A 158 6.91 3.63 7.21
C ALA A 158 5.52 2.98 7.02
N ILE A 159 4.86 3.18 5.87
CA ILE A 159 3.57 2.55 5.56
C ILE A 159 3.69 1.02 5.53
N HIS A 160 4.73 0.45 4.89
CA HIS A 160 4.92 -1.02 4.91
C HIS A 160 5.13 -1.57 6.33
N LEU A 161 5.77 -0.81 7.21
CA LEU A 161 6.03 -1.22 8.59
C LEU A 161 4.80 -1.15 9.50
N LEU A 162 3.69 -0.55 9.04
CA LEU A 162 2.40 -0.60 9.74
C LEU A 162 1.84 -2.03 9.86
N GLU A 163 2.32 -2.97 9.05
CA GLU A 163 2.03 -4.41 9.17
C GLU A 163 2.45 -4.97 10.54
N PHE A 164 3.45 -4.35 11.18
CA PHE A 164 3.96 -4.73 12.50
C PHE A 164 3.57 -3.73 13.59
N ALA A 165 2.68 -2.77 13.31
CA ALA A 165 2.19 -1.84 14.31
C ALA A 165 1.34 -2.56 15.37
N LYS A 166 1.59 -2.23 16.64
CA LYS A 166 0.73 -2.61 17.76
C LYS A 166 -0.26 -1.49 18.03
N ASP A 167 -1.35 -1.84 18.71
CA ASP A 167 -2.28 -0.85 19.24
C ASP A 167 -1.55 0.04 20.27
N PRO A 168 -1.47 1.37 20.08
CA PRO A 168 -0.81 2.28 21.01
C PRO A 168 -1.59 2.47 22.32
N ASP A 169 -2.87 2.08 22.37
CA ASP A 169 -3.75 2.25 23.52
C ASP A 169 -4.01 0.92 24.28
N ALA A 170 -3.36 -0.17 23.89
CA ALA A 170 -3.44 -1.46 24.60
C ALA A 170 -2.69 -1.42 25.94
N ASP A 171 -3.31 -2.00 26.99
CA ASP A 171 -2.67 -2.12 28.31
C ASP A 171 -1.43 -3.03 28.22
N PRO A 172 -0.23 -2.55 28.59
CA PRO A 172 0.99 -3.36 28.58
C PRO A 172 0.96 -4.56 29.55
N ASN A 173 0.00 -4.59 30.47
CA ASN A 173 -0.21 -5.68 31.43
C ASN A 173 -1.36 -6.63 31.03
N ASP A 174 -2.13 -6.35 29.97
CA ASP A 174 -3.14 -7.29 29.49
C ASP A 174 -2.43 -8.53 28.90
N PRO A 175 -2.59 -9.72 29.52
CA PRO A 175 -1.96 -10.92 28.99
C PRO A 175 -2.66 -11.40 27.71
N SER A 176 -3.88 -10.95 27.38
CA SER A 176 -4.66 -11.39 26.23
C SER A 176 -3.89 -11.34 24.89
N PRO A 177 -3.37 -10.18 24.41
CA PRO A 177 -2.60 -10.13 23.16
C PRO A 177 -1.34 -11.01 23.19
N THR A 178 -0.71 -11.18 24.36
CA THR A 178 0.52 -11.99 24.50
C THR A 178 0.22 -13.49 24.50
N ILE A 179 -0.83 -13.92 25.21
CA ILE A 179 -1.30 -15.31 25.27
C ILE A 179 -1.80 -15.76 23.89
N TYR A 180 -2.63 -14.96 23.21
CA TYR A 180 -3.09 -15.30 21.87
C TYR A 180 -1.94 -15.31 20.85
N CYS A 181 -1.00 -14.36 20.88
CA CYS A 181 0.20 -14.40 20.03
C CYS A 181 1.10 -15.62 20.28
N CYS A 182 1.22 -16.09 21.53
CA CYS A 182 2.08 -17.24 21.85
C CYS A 182 1.41 -18.60 21.60
N ILE A 183 0.09 -18.71 21.75
CA ILE A 183 -0.63 -19.99 21.62
C ILE A 183 -1.25 -20.16 20.22
N LEU A 184 -1.80 -19.09 19.62
CA LEU A 184 -2.47 -19.12 18.32
C LEU A 184 -2.16 -17.84 17.48
N PRO A 185 -0.93 -17.71 16.92
CA PRO A 185 -0.53 -16.56 16.10
C PRO A 185 -1.48 -16.24 14.94
N LEU A 186 -2.19 -17.25 14.43
CA LEU A 186 -3.15 -17.16 13.31
C LEU A 186 -4.49 -16.49 13.68
N LEU A 187 -4.78 -16.29 14.98
CA LEU A 187 -6.03 -15.70 15.47
C LEU A 187 -5.87 -14.28 16.03
N ALA A 188 -4.64 -13.81 16.23
CA ALA A 188 -4.37 -12.42 16.60
C ALA A 188 -4.67 -11.51 15.39
N LYS A 189 -5.78 -10.76 15.45
CA LYS A 189 -6.12 -9.78 14.41
C LYS A 189 -5.04 -8.69 14.36
N PRO A 190 -4.50 -8.34 13.19
CA PRO A 190 -3.55 -7.24 13.08
C PRO A 190 -4.23 -5.93 13.45
N TYR A 191 -3.50 -5.00 14.07
CA TYR A 191 -4.04 -3.69 14.42
C TYR A 191 -4.54 -2.94 13.17
N ILE A 192 -3.81 -3.01 12.07
CA ILE A 192 -4.16 -2.40 10.77
C ILE A 192 -4.31 -3.51 9.73
N ASP A 193 -5.46 -3.54 9.04
CA ASP A 193 -5.72 -4.52 7.98
C ASP A 193 -4.79 -4.28 6.77
N ILE A 194 -4.21 -5.36 6.25
CA ILE A 194 -3.28 -5.35 5.11
C ILE A 194 -3.84 -4.67 3.86
N ARG A 195 -5.17 -4.67 3.67
CA ARG A 195 -5.85 -3.95 2.56
C ARG A 195 -5.74 -2.43 2.71
N VAL A 196 -5.73 -1.91 3.94
CA VAL A 196 -5.56 -0.47 4.21
C VAL A 196 -4.11 -0.05 3.97
N ILE A 197 -3.14 -0.89 4.38
CA ILE A 197 -1.71 -0.69 4.09
C ILE A 197 -1.47 -0.68 2.58
N LEU A 198 -2.04 -1.65 1.86
CA LEU A 198 -2.02 -1.72 0.40
C LEU A 198 -2.58 -0.44 -0.24
N GLN A 199 -3.72 0.06 0.24
CA GLN A 199 -4.30 1.30 -0.27
C GLN A 199 -3.44 2.54 0.03
N GLY A 200 -2.72 2.56 1.17
CA GLY A 200 -1.69 3.56 1.46
C GLY A 200 -0.55 3.52 0.45
N CYS A 201 0.02 2.34 0.21
CA CYS A 201 1.08 2.15 -0.81
C CYS A 201 0.61 2.56 -2.22
N MET A 202 -0.62 2.21 -2.61
CA MET A 202 -1.20 2.65 -3.89
C MET A 202 -1.40 4.16 -3.97
N SER A 203 -1.74 4.81 -2.86
CA SER A 203 -1.85 6.27 -2.78
C SER A 203 -0.48 6.95 -2.93
N CYS A 204 0.59 6.38 -2.36
CA CYS A 204 1.96 6.80 -2.62
C CYS A 204 2.33 6.71 -4.11
N PHE A 205 2.12 5.55 -4.74
CA PHE A 205 2.43 5.34 -6.16
C PHE A 205 1.55 6.14 -7.14
N SER A 206 0.48 6.77 -6.66
CA SER A 206 -0.36 7.68 -7.46
C SER A 206 0.36 9.01 -7.74
N GLU A 207 1.18 9.50 -6.79
CA GLU A 207 2.02 10.70 -6.94
C GLU A 207 3.34 10.36 -7.69
N ARG A 208 3.21 9.84 -8.93
CA ARG A 208 4.31 9.26 -9.74
C ARG A 208 5.53 10.16 -9.92
N SER A 209 5.35 11.49 -9.94
CA SER A 209 6.44 12.47 -10.07
C SER A 209 7.40 12.48 -8.86
N LEU A 210 6.94 12.00 -7.70
CA LEU A 210 7.70 12.03 -6.45
C LEU A 210 8.49 10.75 -6.19
N TYR A 211 8.09 9.63 -6.78
CA TYR A 211 8.71 8.32 -6.61
C TYR A 211 9.64 7.97 -7.78
N THR A 212 10.79 8.66 -7.86
CA THR A 212 11.80 8.37 -8.89
C THR A 212 12.43 6.99 -8.72
N GLN A 213 13.17 6.55 -9.75
CA GLN A 213 13.92 5.29 -9.75
C GLN A 213 14.84 5.16 -8.52
N GLU A 214 15.52 6.25 -8.16
CA GLU A 214 16.46 6.32 -7.04
C GLU A 214 15.73 6.18 -5.70
N ARG A 215 14.67 6.97 -5.50
CA ARG A 215 13.87 6.94 -4.26
C ARG A 215 13.23 5.57 -4.01
N LEU A 216 12.68 4.95 -5.07
CA LEU A 216 12.15 3.60 -4.97
C LEU A 216 13.24 2.57 -4.67
N SER A 217 14.44 2.70 -5.22
CA SER A 217 15.57 1.83 -4.88
C SER A 217 16.03 1.98 -3.42
N VAL A 218 15.98 3.19 -2.86
CA VAL A 218 16.27 3.43 -1.44
C VAL A 218 15.20 2.77 -0.56
N ALA A 219 13.92 2.99 -0.86
CA ALA A 219 12.81 2.37 -0.12
C ALA A 219 12.88 0.82 -0.15
N ILE A 220 13.08 0.23 -1.33
CA ILE A 220 13.20 -1.23 -1.49
C ILE A 220 14.43 -1.76 -0.73
N SER A 221 15.56 -1.06 -0.74
CA SER A 221 16.76 -1.47 0.02
C SER A 221 16.50 -1.46 1.53
N GLN A 222 15.91 -0.38 2.06
CA GLN A 222 15.57 -0.26 3.48
C GLN A 222 14.53 -1.30 3.95
N LEU A 223 13.61 -1.73 3.09
CA LEU A 223 12.65 -2.81 3.39
C LEU A 223 13.33 -4.18 3.37
N LEU A 224 14.21 -4.43 2.39
CA LEU A 224 14.96 -5.68 2.26
C LEU A 224 15.93 -5.90 3.44
N GLU A 225 16.49 -4.84 4.01
CA GLU A 225 17.41 -4.90 5.15
C GLU A 225 16.73 -5.30 6.47
N ARG A 226 15.39 -5.13 6.59
CA ARG A 226 14.63 -5.49 7.80
C ARG A 226 14.80 -6.97 8.20
N PRO A 227 14.73 -7.30 9.50
CA PRO A 227 14.82 -8.69 9.97
C PRO A 227 13.61 -9.52 9.53
N VAL A 228 12.42 -8.92 9.54
CA VAL A 228 11.18 -9.46 8.97
C VAL A 228 10.80 -8.60 7.76
N ILE A 229 10.54 -9.23 6.62
CA ILE A 229 10.19 -8.55 5.37
C ILE A 229 8.67 -8.38 5.34
N PRO A 230 8.13 -7.16 5.14
CA PRO A 230 6.69 -6.93 5.01
C PRO A 230 6.08 -7.71 3.85
N THR A 231 4.89 -8.25 4.04
CA THR A 231 4.14 -9.07 3.08
C THR A 231 3.96 -8.37 1.72
N LEU A 232 3.78 -7.05 1.71
CA LEU A 232 3.60 -6.26 0.47
C LEU A 232 4.91 -5.95 -0.28
N PHE A 233 6.08 -6.31 0.25
CA PHE A 233 7.39 -5.97 -0.32
C PHE A 233 7.52 -6.32 -1.80
N LEU A 234 7.20 -7.56 -2.18
CA LEU A 234 7.34 -8.01 -3.57
C LEU A 234 6.32 -7.37 -4.53
N ARG A 235 5.16 -6.94 -4.03
CA ARG A 235 4.22 -6.12 -4.81
C ARG A 235 4.83 -4.75 -5.13
N THR A 236 5.43 -4.10 -4.14
CA THR A 236 6.14 -2.82 -4.29
C THR A 236 7.33 -2.94 -5.25
N VAL A 237 8.10 -4.03 -5.19
CA VAL A 237 9.17 -4.33 -6.16
C VAL A 237 8.63 -4.50 -7.58
N MET A 238 7.55 -5.28 -7.78
CA MET A 238 6.91 -5.46 -9.09
C MET A 238 6.26 -4.17 -9.64
N GLN A 239 5.80 -3.28 -8.76
CA GLN A 239 5.20 -1.99 -9.13
C GLN A 239 6.28 -0.96 -9.50
N ALA A 240 7.37 -0.89 -8.72
CA ALA A 240 8.54 -0.08 -9.06
C ALA A 240 9.18 -0.52 -10.40
N HIS A 241 9.25 -1.83 -10.66
CA HIS A 241 9.74 -2.34 -11.94
C HIS A 241 8.83 -1.98 -13.13
N ALA A 242 7.50 -2.05 -12.94
CA ALA A 242 6.55 -1.67 -13.98
C ALA A 242 6.61 -0.17 -14.33
N LEU A 243 6.86 0.70 -13.34
CA LEU A 243 7.10 2.13 -13.55
C LEU A 243 8.48 2.41 -14.18
N TYR A 244 9.52 1.67 -13.76
CA TYR A 244 10.89 1.87 -14.20
C TYR A 244 11.54 0.54 -14.63
N PRO A 245 11.34 0.08 -15.89
CA PRO A 245 11.92 -1.18 -16.39
C PRO A 245 13.45 -1.24 -16.30
N ARG A 246 14.12 -0.07 -16.28
CA ARG A 246 15.57 0.09 -16.04
C ARG A 246 16.03 -0.52 -14.71
N LEU A 247 15.16 -0.62 -13.70
CA LEU A 247 15.44 -1.30 -12.43
C LEU A 247 15.65 -2.81 -12.57
N SER A 248 15.44 -3.43 -13.75
CA SER A 248 15.61 -4.88 -13.99
C SER A 248 16.79 -5.50 -13.22
N GLY A 249 18.02 -4.96 -13.41
CA GLY A 249 19.23 -5.53 -12.79
C GLY A 249 19.27 -5.33 -11.26
N TYR A 250 18.76 -4.21 -10.77
CA TYR A 250 18.60 -3.97 -9.33
C TYR A 250 17.59 -4.95 -8.72
N VAL A 251 16.46 -5.19 -9.38
CA VAL A 251 15.45 -6.15 -8.90
C VAL A 251 16.00 -7.57 -8.88
N ILE A 252 16.76 -7.99 -9.89
CA ILE A 252 17.46 -9.29 -9.88
C ILE A 252 18.39 -9.41 -8.65
N ASN A 253 19.15 -8.36 -8.32
CA ASN A 253 19.97 -8.34 -7.10
C ASN A 253 19.15 -8.39 -5.80
N VAL A 254 17.97 -7.75 -5.77
CA VAL A 254 17.01 -7.86 -4.65
C VAL A 254 16.52 -9.31 -4.51
N LEU A 255 16.16 -9.98 -5.62
CA LEU A 255 15.71 -11.37 -5.60
C LEU A 255 16.82 -12.33 -5.14
N PHE A 256 18.07 -12.15 -5.57
CA PHE A 256 19.20 -12.92 -5.04
C PHE A 256 19.41 -12.72 -3.53
N ARG A 257 19.30 -11.48 -3.04
CA ARG A 257 19.39 -11.18 -1.59
C ARG A 257 18.23 -11.76 -0.80
N LEU A 258 17.03 -11.86 -1.37
CA LEU A 258 15.91 -12.57 -0.75
C LEU A 258 16.25 -14.05 -0.52
N ILE A 259 16.80 -14.75 -1.52
CA ILE A 259 17.17 -16.16 -1.41
C ILE A 259 18.08 -16.40 -0.19
N GLN A 260 19.06 -15.53 0.04
CA GLN A 260 19.98 -15.61 1.20
C GLN A 260 19.26 -15.46 2.56
N LYS A 261 18.11 -14.78 2.60
CA LYS A 261 17.29 -14.61 3.82
C LYS A 261 16.29 -15.76 4.08
N GLN A 262 16.24 -16.79 3.23
CA GLN A 262 15.32 -17.94 3.38
C GLN A 262 13.84 -17.55 3.59
N PHE A 263 13.39 -16.53 2.84
CA PHE A 263 12.06 -15.92 2.95
C PHE A 263 10.87 -16.87 2.64
N TRP A 264 11.14 -18.04 2.06
CA TRP A 264 10.15 -19.07 1.68
C TRP A 264 9.43 -19.74 2.87
N LYS A 265 9.60 -19.25 4.11
CA LYS A 265 8.75 -19.60 5.25
C LYS A 265 7.39 -18.89 5.23
N SER A 266 7.25 -17.82 4.45
CA SER A 266 5.98 -17.12 4.23
C SER A 266 5.43 -17.45 2.83
N GLU A 267 4.30 -18.15 2.79
CA GLU A 267 3.62 -18.50 1.53
C GLU A 267 3.24 -17.28 0.69
N ILE A 268 2.91 -16.14 1.32
CA ILE A 268 2.52 -14.92 0.60
C ILE A 268 3.73 -14.29 -0.08
N LEU A 269 4.88 -14.21 0.62
CA LEU A 269 6.13 -13.75 0.02
C LEU A 269 6.65 -14.73 -1.03
N TRP A 270 6.51 -16.04 -0.81
CA TRP A 270 6.87 -17.06 -1.79
C TRP A 270 6.05 -16.94 -3.09
N ALA A 271 4.72 -16.85 -2.98
CA ALA A 271 3.84 -16.61 -4.12
C ALA A 271 4.11 -15.26 -4.81
N GLY A 272 4.49 -14.22 -4.05
CA GLY A 272 4.91 -12.93 -4.59
C GLY A 272 6.25 -13.00 -5.35
N PHE A 273 7.16 -13.88 -4.93
CA PHE A 273 8.46 -14.07 -5.57
C PHE A 273 8.32 -14.80 -6.89
N ILE A 274 7.52 -15.87 -6.93
CA ILE A 274 7.20 -16.59 -8.18
C ILE A 274 6.59 -15.62 -9.21
N ARG A 275 5.56 -14.86 -8.80
CA ARG A 275 4.94 -13.82 -9.66
C ARG A 275 5.95 -12.76 -10.14
N CYS A 276 6.90 -12.35 -9.29
CA CYS A 276 7.96 -11.43 -9.66
C CYS A 276 8.96 -12.05 -10.66
N CYS A 277 9.34 -13.32 -10.48
CA CYS A 277 10.17 -14.07 -11.43
C CYS A 277 9.49 -14.22 -12.79
N VAL A 278 8.19 -14.55 -12.85
CA VAL A 278 7.42 -14.60 -14.11
C VAL A 278 7.41 -13.22 -14.79
N LYS A 279 7.15 -12.15 -14.04
CA LYS A 279 7.08 -10.78 -14.58
C LYS A 279 8.42 -10.23 -15.14
N ILE A 280 9.56 -10.80 -14.72
CA ILE A 280 10.92 -10.33 -15.08
C ILE A 280 11.65 -11.34 -16.00
N GLN A 281 10.92 -12.27 -16.61
CA GLN A 281 11.46 -13.13 -17.67
C GLN A 281 12.04 -12.28 -18.83
N PRO A 282 13.12 -12.73 -19.51
CA PRO A 282 13.91 -13.94 -19.22
C PRO A 282 15.01 -13.72 -18.16
N LYS A 283 15.18 -12.50 -17.62
CA LYS A 283 16.30 -12.16 -16.73
C LYS A 283 16.23 -12.91 -15.39
N SER A 284 15.02 -13.23 -14.94
CA SER A 284 14.75 -14.00 -13.73
C SER A 284 15.24 -15.45 -13.76
N TYR A 285 15.54 -16.02 -14.93
CA TYR A 285 16.05 -17.40 -15.04
C TYR A 285 17.36 -17.62 -14.26
N GLN A 286 18.24 -16.62 -14.25
CA GLN A 286 19.47 -16.65 -13.44
C GLN A 286 19.19 -16.70 -11.93
N VAL A 287 18.06 -16.14 -11.47
CA VAL A 287 17.61 -16.21 -10.07
C VAL A 287 17.08 -17.60 -9.74
N LEU A 288 16.28 -18.19 -10.64
CA LEU A 288 15.72 -19.53 -10.46
C LEU A 288 16.81 -20.62 -10.35
N LEU A 289 17.89 -20.50 -11.12
CA LEU A 289 19.04 -21.43 -11.06
C LEU A 289 19.84 -21.36 -9.73
N GLN A 290 19.65 -20.31 -8.92
CA GLN A 290 20.27 -20.16 -7.60
C GLN A 290 19.34 -20.59 -6.44
N LEU A 291 18.12 -21.05 -6.73
CA LEU A 291 17.25 -21.66 -5.73
C LEU A 291 17.77 -23.05 -5.33
N PRO A 292 17.59 -23.48 -4.07
CA PRO A 292 17.83 -24.87 -3.72
C PRO A 292 16.81 -25.79 -4.43
N PRO A 293 17.15 -27.07 -4.67
CA PRO A 293 16.36 -27.95 -5.55
C PRO A 293 14.88 -28.11 -5.14
N GLN A 294 14.61 -28.16 -3.82
CA GLN A 294 13.25 -28.29 -3.28
C GLN A 294 12.38 -27.08 -3.62
N GLN A 295 12.93 -25.87 -3.48
CA GLN A 295 12.23 -24.63 -3.79
C GLN A 295 12.03 -24.49 -5.29
N LEU A 296 12.99 -24.89 -6.12
CA LEU A 296 12.84 -24.88 -7.58
C LEU A 296 11.73 -25.84 -8.04
N GLU A 297 11.63 -27.04 -7.46
CA GLU A 297 10.52 -27.97 -7.72
C GLU A 297 9.16 -27.35 -7.34
N ALA A 298 9.09 -26.62 -6.22
CA ALA A 298 7.89 -25.90 -5.79
C ALA A 298 7.52 -24.72 -6.71
N VAL A 299 8.48 -24.10 -7.43
CA VAL A 299 8.17 -23.13 -8.50
C VAL A 299 7.47 -23.82 -9.65
N PHE A 300 8.00 -24.94 -10.14
CA PHE A 300 7.44 -25.65 -11.30
C PHE A 300 6.04 -26.22 -11.03
N LYS A 301 5.78 -26.73 -9.81
CA LYS A 301 4.43 -27.17 -9.40
C LYS A 301 3.36 -26.07 -9.44
N ARG A 302 3.77 -24.79 -9.42
CA ARG A 302 2.87 -23.63 -9.44
C ARG A 302 2.82 -22.93 -10.80
N GLU A 303 3.92 -22.97 -11.55
CA GLU A 303 4.09 -22.35 -12.86
C GLU A 303 4.86 -23.33 -13.77
N PRO A 304 4.20 -24.32 -14.39
CA PRO A 304 4.87 -25.37 -15.15
C PRO A 304 5.58 -24.83 -16.40
N ASP A 305 5.06 -23.76 -17.02
CA ASP A 305 5.68 -23.12 -18.19
C ASP A 305 7.12 -22.64 -17.94
N LEU A 306 7.41 -22.18 -16.70
CA LEU A 306 8.76 -21.78 -16.30
C LEU A 306 9.77 -22.92 -16.46
N ARG A 307 9.35 -24.18 -16.30
CA ARG A 307 10.21 -25.36 -16.44
C ARG A 307 10.75 -25.50 -17.86
N THR A 308 9.84 -25.45 -18.83
CA THR A 308 10.15 -25.55 -20.26
C THR A 308 10.98 -24.35 -20.73
N GLN A 309 10.63 -23.15 -20.26
CA GLN A 309 11.38 -21.93 -20.55
C GLN A 309 12.81 -21.96 -19.99
N LEU A 310 12.97 -22.39 -18.72
CA LEU A 310 14.27 -22.46 -18.06
C LEU A 310 15.18 -23.52 -18.69
N ARG A 311 14.62 -24.66 -19.12
CA ARG A 311 15.36 -25.70 -19.85
C ARG A 311 15.93 -25.13 -21.16
N ARG A 312 15.08 -24.53 -22.00
CA ARG A 312 15.51 -23.86 -23.25
C ARG A 312 16.56 -22.79 -23.02
N TYR A 313 16.54 -22.11 -21.86
CA TYR A 313 17.57 -21.14 -21.49
C TYR A 313 18.91 -21.82 -21.16
N VAL A 314 18.91 -22.86 -20.32
CA VAL A 314 20.12 -23.66 -20.00
C VAL A 314 20.71 -24.35 -21.24
N ASP A 315 19.88 -24.74 -22.20
CA ASP A 315 20.33 -25.31 -23.48
C ASP A 315 21.21 -24.33 -24.28
N THR A 316 21.01 -23.02 -24.14
CA THR A 316 21.87 -22.01 -24.78
C THR A 316 23.25 -21.85 -24.13
N PHE A 317 23.47 -22.44 -22.95
CA PHE A 317 24.74 -22.29 -22.23
C PHE A 317 25.85 -23.17 -22.81
N SER A 318 27.06 -22.62 -22.82
CA SER A 318 28.29 -23.38 -23.10
C SER A 318 28.56 -24.45 -22.03
N SER A 319 29.33 -25.48 -22.38
CA SER A 319 29.66 -26.59 -21.48
C SER A 319 30.22 -26.13 -20.12
N ALA A 320 31.11 -25.13 -20.13
CA ALA A 320 31.71 -24.54 -18.92
C ALA A 320 30.75 -23.68 -18.06
N GLN A 321 29.60 -23.26 -18.61
CA GLN A 321 28.55 -22.59 -17.84
C GLN A 321 27.59 -23.60 -17.19
N ARG A 322 27.34 -24.74 -17.87
CA ARG A 322 26.49 -25.82 -17.34
C ARG A 322 27.11 -26.47 -16.08
N THR A 323 28.44 -26.55 -15.99
CA THR A 323 29.15 -27.03 -14.79
C THR A 323 28.99 -26.14 -13.55
N ASN A 324 28.55 -24.88 -13.69
CA ASN A 324 28.30 -23.98 -12.56
C ASN A 324 26.87 -24.11 -12.00
N ILE A 325 26.00 -24.90 -12.64
CA ILE A 325 24.66 -25.21 -12.14
C ILE A 325 24.78 -26.39 -11.17
N SER A 326 24.17 -26.29 -9.99
CA SER A 326 24.23 -27.39 -9.02
C SER A 326 23.54 -28.64 -9.57
N ARG A 327 24.14 -29.82 -9.34
CA ARG A 327 23.62 -31.10 -9.85
C ARG A 327 22.16 -31.35 -9.46
N GLY A 328 21.75 -31.01 -8.23
CA GLY A 328 20.37 -31.16 -7.78
C GLY A 328 19.37 -30.26 -8.51
N VAL A 329 19.78 -29.04 -8.90
CA VAL A 329 18.96 -28.14 -9.73
C VAL A 329 18.81 -28.72 -11.15
N TYR A 330 19.89 -29.29 -11.69
CA TYR A 330 19.88 -29.92 -13.00
C TYR A 330 18.99 -31.19 -13.03
N GLU A 331 19.09 -32.06 -12.02
CA GLU A 331 18.19 -33.22 -11.86
C GLU A 331 16.72 -32.80 -11.73
N VAL A 332 16.42 -31.75 -10.95
CA VAL A 332 15.05 -31.20 -10.83
C VAL A 332 14.56 -30.60 -12.16
N LEU A 333 15.44 -30.14 -13.05
CA LEU A 333 15.11 -29.61 -14.38
C LEU A 333 14.95 -30.69 -15.47
N GLU A 334 15.55 -31.86 -15.31
CA GLU A 334 15.41 -32.98 -16.26
C GLU A 334 14.21 -33.89 -15.96
N ARG A 335 13.81 -34.08 -14.69
CA ARG A 335 12.64 -34.90 -14.31
C ARG A 335 11.39 -34.59 -15.15
N GLU A 336 10.95 -35.50 -16.02
CA GLU A 336 9.66 -35.31 -16.68
C GLU A 336 8.55 -35.40 -15.62
N GLU A 337 7.62 -34.44 -15.63
CA GLU A 337 6.36 -34.64 -14.93
C GLU A 337 5.62 -35.74 -15.67
N LYS A 338 5.50 -36.91 -15.04
CA LYS A 338 4.49 -37.87 -15.45
C LYS A 338 3.15 -37.20 -15.28
N VAL A 339 2.53 -36.82 -16.41
CA VAL A 339 1.09 -36.65 -16.47
C VAL A 339 0.50 -37.99 -16.05
N GLU A 340 -0.18 -38.02 -14.90
CA GLU A 340 -0.97 -39.19 -14.51
C GLU A 340 -2.23 -39.20 -15.38
N ASP A 341 -2.10 -39.76 -16.58
CA ASP A 341 -3.26 -40.13 -17.39
C ASP A 341 -4.14 -41.10 -16.58
N PRO A 342 -5.47 -40.89 -16.52
CA PRO A 342 -6.36 -41.78 -15.80
C PRO A 342 -6.38 -43.14 -16.50
N VAL A 343 -5.74 -44.14 -15.89
CA VAL A 343 -5.72 -45.52 -16.39
C VAL A 343 -7.15 -46.05 -16.43
N ALA A 344 -7.66 -46.22 -17.64
CA ALA A 344 -8.87 -47.01 -17.88
C ALA A 344 -8.54 -48.50 -17.68
N THR A 345 -9.34 -49.17 -16.85
CA THR A 345 -9.28 -50.63 -16.64
C THR A 345 -10.63 -51.28 -16.91
N GLU A 346 -10.85 -51.64 -18.17
CA GLU A 346 -11.62 -52.83 -18.58
C GLU A 346 -10.60 -54.01 -18.55
N GLU A 347 -10.85 -55.28 -18.21
CA GLU A 347 -12.02 -56.17 -17.99
C GLU A 347 -11.61 -57.29 -16.96
N SER A 348 -12.38 -58.28 -16.44
CA SER A 348 -13.81 -58.64 -16.53
C SER A 348 -14.31 -59.47 -15.32
N VAL A 349 -15.62 -59.34 -15.04
CA VAL A 349 -16.62 -60.29 -14.51
C VAL A 349 -16.22 -61.65 -13.87
N SER A 350 -16.69 -61.90 -12.63
CA SER A 350 -17.42 -63.15 -12.24
C SER A 350 -18.19 -63.07 -10.90
N GLN A 351 -19.53 -62.94 -10.98
CA GLN A 351 -20.66 -63.42 -10.12
C GLN A 351 -20.49 -63.84 -8.62
N PRO A 352 -21.59 -63.93 -7.83
CA PRO A 352 -22.74 -63.02 -7.62
C PRO A 352 -23.01 -62.76 -6.09
N PRO A 353 -24.01 -61.95 -5.67
CA PRO A 353 -24.10 -61.45 -4.28
C PRO A 353 -25.03 -62.26 -3.35
N SER A 354 -24.73 -62.20 -2.04
CA SER A 354 -25.61 -62.63 -0.94
C SER A 354 -26.31 -61.42 -0.31
N GLU A 355 -27.60 -61.58 0.02
CA GLU A 355 -28.46 -60.52 0.58
C GLU A 355 -28.13 -60.18 2.05
N ILE A 356 -28.49 -58.96 2.49
CA ILE A 356 -29.49 -58.67 3.55
C ILE A 356 -29.54 -57.16 3.87
N LYS A 357 -30.72 -56.58 3.67
CA LYS A 357 -31.49 -55.54 4.44
C LYS A 357 -30.73 -54.71 5.51
N GLN A 358 -31.04 -53.43 5.77
CA GLN A 358 -32.37 -52.79 5.75
C GLN A 358 -32.29 -51.25 5.86
N GLU A 359 -33.30 -50.52 5.32
CA GLU A 359 -33.95 -49.25 5.75
C GLU A 359 -33.18 -48.12 6.51
N MET A 360 -33.61 -46.85 6.52
CA MET A 360 -34.48 -45.98 5.70
C MET A 360 -34.43 -44.59 6.35
N GLY A 361 -34.46 -43.48 5.59
CA GLY A 361 -34.27 -42.14 6.18
C GLY A 361 -34.45 -40.98 5.20
N GLU A 362 -35.57 -40.97 4.51
CA GLU A 362 -35.93 -39.93 3.53
C GLU A 362 -36.64 -38.74 4.20
N GLN A 363 -36.20 -37.50 3.91
CA GLN A 363 -37.09 -36.34 4.04
C GLN A 363 -36.72 -35.17 3.10
N THR A 364 -37.47 -35.15 1.99
CA THR A 364 -37.67 -34.10 0.97
C THR A 364 -38.65 -33.01 1.52
N ILE A 365 -38.84 -31.79 1.01
CA ILE A 365 -38.51 -31.06 -0.25
C ILE A 365 -38.52 -29.53 0.06
N LYS A 366 -37.76 -28.66 -0.64
CA LYS A 366 -38.28 -27.45 -1.39
C LYS A 366 -37.26 -26.35 -1.76
N GLU A 367 -37.22 -26.07 -3.07
CA GLU A 367 -36.82 -24.80 -3.68
C GLU A 367 -38.05 -23.86 -3.76
N GLU A 368 -37.82 -22.54 -3.81
CA GLU A 368 -38.79 -21.56 -4.33
C GLU A 368 -38.08 -20.51 -5.20
N GLU A 369 -38.36 -20.54 -6.51
CA GLU A 369 -38.13 -19.40 -7.40
C GLU A 369 -39.28 -18.39 -7.28
N ARG A 370 -39.00 -17.09 -7.40
CA ARG A 370 -39.98 -16.10 -7.88
C ARG A 370 -39.34 -15.03 -8.75
N GLU A 371 -39.78 -14.99 -10.00
CA GLU A 371 -39.58 -13.89 -10.95
C GLU A 371 -40.33 -12.63 -10.50
N HIS A 372 -39.93 -11.46 -11.02
CA HIS A 372 -40.83 -10.39 -11.48
C HIS A 372 -40.15 -9.60 -12.61
N SER A 373 -40.95 -9.11 -13.57
CA SER A 373 -40.50 -8.76 -14.92
C SER A 373 -40.60 -7.27 -15.30
N ASN A 374 -39.90 -6.93 -16.40
CA ASN A 374 -39.90 -5.72 -17.26
C ASN A 374 -41.19 -4.86 -17.26
N THR A 375 -41.20 -3.56 -17.63
CA THR A 375 -40.86 -2.98 -18.96
C THR A 375 -40.89 -1.42 -18.87
N GLU A 376 -40.12 -0.62 -19.62
CA GLU A 376 -40.45 0.16 -20.85
C GLU A 376 -39.17 0.97 -21.25
N ARG A 377 -38.63 1.00 -22.49
CA ARG A 377 -39.07 1.63 -23.78
C ARG A 377 -39.13 3.18 -23.75
N GLU A 378 -38.66 3.97 -24.72
CA GLU A 378 -38.03 3.76 -26.05
C GLU A 378 -37.31 5.02 -26.59
N GLN A 379 -36.29 4.86 -27.47
CA GLN A 379 -35.87 5.70 -28.64
C GLN A 379 -35.57 7.23 -28.47
N ASN A 380 -34.55 7.86 -29.08
CA ASN A 380 -34.18 7.88 -30.51
C ASN A 380 -32.75 8.44 -30.78
N ALA A 381 -32.31 8.50 -32.06
CA ALA A 381 -30.93 8.81 -32.50
C ALA A 381 -30.78 10.11 -33.34
N ASP A 382 -29.53 10.59 -33.48
CA ASP A 382 -28.86 11.18 -34.69
C ASP A 382 -27.58 11.97 -34.24
N VAL A 383 -26.34 11.57 -34.59
CA VAL A 383 -25.55 11.83 -35.84
C VAL A 383 -24.97 13.26 -35.95
N GLU A 384 -23.66 13.45 -35.64
CA GLU A 384 -22.61 13.85 -36.63
C GLU A 384 -21.16 14.01 -36.07
N SER A 385 -20.20 13.51 -36.86
CA SER A 385 -18.87 14.07 -37.22
C SER A 385 -17.70 14.36 -36.23
N SER A 386 -16.63 13.57 -36.41
CA SER A 386 -15.20 13.96 -36.56
C SER A 386 -14.32 14.41 -35.35
N GLY A 387 -13.10 13.85 -35.27
CA GLY A 387 -12.00 14.35 -34.44
C GLY A 387 -11.04 13.27 -33.92
N ALA A 388 -9.94 12.99 -34.62
CA ALA A 388 -9.02 11.90 -34.28
C ALA A 388 -8.03 12.22 -33.14
N ALA A 389 -7.85 11.29 -32.20
CA ALA A 389 -6.59 11.09 -31.45
C ALA A 389 -6.56 9.68 -30.80
N THR A 390 -5.56 8.87 -31.13
CA THR A 390 -5.33 7.54 -30.54
C THR A 390 -4.59 7.64 -29.19
N PRO A 391 -5.03 6.87 -28.18
CA PRO A 391 -4.10 6.35 -27.19
C PRO A 391 -4.26 4.82 -27.04
N VAL A 392 -3.15 4.09 -27.24
CA VAL A 392 -3.06 2.65 -26.93
C VAL A 392 -2.15 2.49 -25.72
N CYS A 393 -2.68 1.87 -24.65
CA CYS A 393 -2.01 0.88 -23.79
C CYS A 393 -2.83 0.67 -22.50
N ASP A 394 -3.74 -0.29 -22.62
CA ASP A 394 -4.59 -0.93 -21.62
C ASP A 394 -4.19 -0.81 -20.13
N GLU A 395 -5.17 -0.40 -19.33
CA GLU A 395 -5.17 -0.70 -17.89
C GLU A 395 -5.33 -2.22 -17.69
N VAL A 396 -4.23 -2.91 -17.38
CA VAL A 396 -4.31 -4.27 -16.85
C VAL A 396 -4.92 -4.23 -15.45
N ARG A 397 -6.22 -4.52 -15.42
CA ARG A 397 -7.07 -4.81 -14.26
C ARG A 397 -6.28 -5.63 -13.23
N LEU A 398 -6.00 -5.04 -12.06
CA LEU A 398 -5.34 -5.73 -10.95
C LEU A 398 -6.37 -6.53 -10.16
N ASP A 399 -6.74 -7.70 -10.68
CA ASP A 399 -7.66 -8.59 -9.99
C ASP A 399 -7.00 -9.21 -8.74
N ILE A 400 -7.47 -8.71 -7.58
CA ILE A 400 -8.00 -9.48 -6.43
C ILE A 400 -7.07 -10.42 -5.64
N VAL A 401 -7.07 -10.18 -4.31
CA VAL A 401 -6.70 -11.03 -3.14
C VAL A 401 -5.28 -11.63 -3.08
#